data_AF-A0A7V9H8X3-F1
#
_entry.id   AF-A0A7V9H8X3-F1
#
_cell.length_a   1.000
_cell.length_b   1.000
_cell.length_c   1.000
_cell.angle_alpha   90.00
_cell.angle_beta   90.00
_cell.angle_gamma   90.00
#
_symmetry.space_group_name_H-M   'P 1'
#
loop_
_entity.id
_entity.type
_entity.pdbx_description
1 polymer ?
#
loop_
_entity_poly.entity_id
_entity_poly.type
_entity_poly.pdbx_seq_one_letter_code
_entity_poly.pdbx_strand_id
1 'polypeptide(L)'
;MPKMRSRAVDAILWMLAAVLLAAIVILSLIPVNQARSLAESTSVPTVTASASASISSAVQDAAWHCLFYGPLTLTLLLAAVWRPGLPRQRSRKAALLVILGVGSLGVLLEIVQLASVGRSAEFVDLVGNVAGLAVGTGLWLGIERLSQHPSNGHERFRGDNAHSRPAVSGEGIDSLD
;
A
#
# COMPACT_ATOMS: atom_id res chain seq x y z
N MET A 1 4.40 5.65 26.86
CA MET A 1 3.30 4.94 26.16
C MET A 1 3.49 4.63 24.66
N PRO A 2 4.70 4.62 24.04
CA PRO A 2 4.83 4.45 22.58
C PRO A 2 4.44 3.05 22.04
N LYS A 3 4.50 2.01 22.88
CA LYS A 3 4.19 0.62 22.49
C LYS A 3 2.70 0.37 22.19
N MET A 4 1.77 1.10 22.81
CA MET A 4 0.33 0.92 22.57
C MET A 4 -0.08 1.51 21.21
N ARG A 5 0.52 2.64 20.84
CA ARG A 5 0.23 3.32 19.58
C ARG A 5 0.68 2.51 18.36
N SER A 6 1.82 1.81 18.43
CA SER A 6 2.28 0.98 17.31
C SER A 6 1.38 -0.23 17.05
N ARG A 7 0.87 -0.87 18.10
CA ARG A 7 -0.08 -1.99 17.99
C ARG A 7 -1.40 -1.59 17.36
N ALA A 8 -1.93 -0.42 17.73
CA ALA A 8 -3.17 0.08 17.14
C ALA A 8 -3.03 0.35 15.63
N VAL A 9 -1.91 0.96 15.21
CA VAL A 9 -1.64 1.23 13.79
C VAL A 9 -1.52 -0.07 12.99
N ASP A 10 -0.79 -1.05 13.50
CA ASP A 10 -0.65 -2.37 12.84
C ASP A 10 -2.01 -3.04 12.68
N ALA A 11 -2.84 -3.06 13.73
CA ALA A 11 -4.18 -3.64 13.67
C ALA A 11 -5.08 -2.94 12.64
N ILE A 12 -5.03 -1.61 12.56
CA ILE A 12 -5.78 -0.83 11.57
C ILE A 12 -5.33 -1.19 10.14
N LEU A 13 -4.03 -1.29 9.90
CA LEU A 13 -3.51 -1.65 8.57
C LEU A 13 -3.95 -3.05 8.15
N TRP A 14 -3.90 -4.03 9.06
CA TRP A 14 -4.40 -5.39 8.77
C TRP A 14 -5.90 -5.44 8.53
N MET A 15 -6.69 -4.69 9.32
CA MET A 15 -8.13 -4.58 9.12
C MET A 15 -8.46 -3.98 7.76
N LEU A 16 -7.77 -2.88 7.38
CA LEU A 16 -7.93 -2.25 6.06
C LEU A 16 -7.57 -3.21 4.93
N ALA A 17 -6.45 -3.95 5.06
CA ALA A 17 -6.06 -4.94 4.06
C ALA A 17 -7.12 -6.06 3.92
N ALA A 18 -7.67 -6.53 5.03
CA ALA A 18 -8.72 -7.56 5.02
C ALA A 18 -10.01 -7.05 4.36
N VAL A 19 -10.43 -5.81 4.66
CA VAL A 19 -11.61 -5.18 4.04
C VAL A 19 -11.40 -4.99 2.54
N LEU A 20 -10.25 -4.48 2.12
CA LEU A 20 -9.93 -4.31 0.69
C LEU A 20 -9.88 -5.64 -0.05
N LEU A 21 -9.27 -6.67 0.54
CA LEU A 21 -9.23 -8.02 -0.02
C LEU A 21 -10.63 -8.61 -0.16
N ALA A 22 -11.47 -8.49 0.87
CA ALA A 22 -12.84 -8.95 0.82
C ALA A 22 -13.64 -8.22 -0.26
N ALA A 23 -13.48 -6.90 -0.38
CA ALA A 23 -14.12 -6.11 -1.43
C ALA A 23 -13.70 -6.58 -2.83
N ILE A 24 -12.40 -6.79 -3.07
CA ILE A 24 -11.87 -7.31 -4.34
C ILE A 24 -12.50 -8.66 -4.67
N VAL A 25 -12.44 -9.62 -3.74
CA VAL A 25 -12.97 -10.97 -3.97
C VAL A 25 -14.48 -10.94 -4.23
N ILE A 26 -15.25 -10.21 -3.43
CA ILE A 26 -16.71 -10.11 -3.61
C ILE A 26 -17.02 -9.50 -4.97
N LEU A 27 -16.42 -8.36 -5.32
CA LEU A 27 -16.69 -7.67 -6.59
C LEU A 27 -16.25 -8.50 -7.81
N SER A 28 -15.12 -9.21 -7.72
CA SER A 28 -14.63 -10.08 -8.79
C SER A 28 -15.54 -11.28 -9.05
N LEU A 29 -16.26 -11.75 -8.03
CA LEU A 29 -17.15 -12.91 -8.11
C LEU A 29 -18.61 -12.56 -8.48
N ILE A 30 -19.01 -11.29 -8.46
CA ILE A 30 -20.36 -10.89 -8.90
C ILE A 30 -20.53 -11.25 -10.38
N PRO A 31 -21.50 -12.14 -10.72
CA PRO A 31 -21.76 -12.51 -12.10
C PRO A 31 -22.24 -11.31 -12.94
N VAL A 32 -21.79 -11.21 -14.20
CA VAL A 32 -22.11 -10.07 -15.11
C VAL A 32 -23.61 -9.89 -15.29
N ASN A 33 -24.36 -10.99 -15.31
CA ASN A 33 -25.82 -10.96 -15.46
C ASN A 33 -26.52 -10.27 -14.27
N GLN A 34 -25.96 -10.30 -13.06
CA GLN A 34 -26.51 -9.56 -11.92
C GLN A 34 -26.15 -8.07 -11.98
N ALA A 35 -24.92 -7.72 -12.38
CA ALA A 35 -24.51 -6.33 -12.53
C ALA A 35 -25.36 -5.57 -13.56
N ARG A 36 -25.72 -6.23 -14.67
CA ARG A 36 -26.62 -5.66 -15.69
C ARG A 36 -28.02 -5.42 -15.14
N SER A 37 -28.57 -6.36 -14.37
CA SER A 37 -29.91 -6.20 -13.77
C SER A 37 -29.98 -5.06 -12.75
N LEU A 38 -28.90 -4.82 -11.99
CA LEU A 38 -28.76 -3.68 -11.08
C LEU A 38 -28.71 -2.35 -11.84
N ALA A 39 -27.96 -2.28 -12.94
CA ALA A 39 -27.88 -1.08 -13.78
C ALA A 39 -29.18 -0.81 -14.57
N GLU A 40 -29.89 -1.85 -15.00
CA GLU A 40 -31.20 -1.71 -15.65
C GLU A 40 -32.27 -1.24 -14.64
N SER A 41 -32.14 -1.62 -13.37
CA SER A 41 -33.04 -1.17 -12.31
C SER A 41 -32.92 0.32 -11.95
N THR A 42 -31.83 1.00 -12.34
CA THR A 42 -31.64 2.44 -12.10
C THR A 42 -32.16 3.35 -13.22
N SER A 43 -32.81 2.78 -14.25
CA SER A 43 -33.64 3.51 -15.23
C SER A 43 -33.01 4.78 -15.83
N VAL A 44 -31.74 4.72 -16.25
CA VAL A 44 -31.13 5.78 -17.05
C VAL A 44 -31.28 5.43 -18.54
N PRO A 45 -31.98 6.24 -19.35
CA PRO A 45 -32.21 5.93 -20.77
C PRO A 45 -30.89 5.82 -21.52
N THR A 46 -30.60 4.61 -22.02
CA THR A 46 -29.38 4.29 -22.78
C THR A 46 -29.56 4.77 -24.22
N VAL A 47 -29.03 5.95 -24.52
CA VAL A 47 -28.88 6.42 -25.91
C VAL A 47 -27.85 5.52 -26.61
N THR A 48 -28.19 5.00 -27.79
CA THR A 48 -27.34 4.15 -28.64
C THR A 48 -25.94 4.73 -28.80
N ALA A 49 -24.98 4.23 -28.00
CA ALA A 49 -23.60 4.68 -28.01
C ALA A 49 -22.73 3.69 -28.80
N SER A 50 -22.23 4.20 -29.92
CA SER A 50 -21.30 3.62 -30.89
C SER A 50 -19.97 3.19 -30.23
N ALA A 51 -19.13 2.45 -30.97
CA ALA A 51 -17.85 1.85 -30.56
C ALA A 51 -16.94 2.64 -29.58
N SER A 52 -16.99 3.98 -29.54
CA SER A 52 -16.33 4.81 -28.53
C SER A 52 -16.78 4.51 -27.09
N ALA A 53 -18.00 4.00 -26.88
CA ALA A 53 -18.47 3.53 -25.57
C ALA A 53 -17.71 2.30 -25.05
N SER A 54 -17.27 1.40 -25.95
CA SER A 54 -16.58 0.16 -25.57
C SER A 54 -15.14 0.38 -25.08
N ILE A 55 -14.43 1.37 -25.64
CA ILE A 55 -13.09 1.72 -25.18
C ILE A 55 -13.17 2.41 -23.81
N SER A 56 -14.17 3.28 -23.62
CA SER A 56 -14.39 3.94 -22.33
C SER A 56 -14.72 2.94 -21.23
N SER A 57 -15.50 1.89 -21.52
CA SER A 57 -15.84 0.86 -20.53
C SER A 57 -14.62 0.04 -20.13
N ALA A 58 -13.79 -0.40 -21.08
CA ALA A 58 -12.58 -1.18 -20.77
C ALA A 58 -11.55 -0.36 -19.97
N VAL A 59 -11.35 0.91 -20.34
CA VAL A 59 -10.46 1.82 -19.58
C VAL A 59 -11.00 2.09 -18.18
N GLN A 60 -12.32 2.27 -18.05
CA GLN A 60 -12.95 2.45 -16.75
C GLN A 60 -12.80 1.20 -15.87
N ASP A 61 -12.91 0.00 -16.45
CA ASP A 61 -12.73 -1.25 -15.72
C ASP A 61 -11.28 -1.41 -15.24
N ALA A 62 -10.30 -1.21 -16.13
CA ALA A 62 -8.88 -1.18 -15.75
C ALA A 62 -8.57 -0.13 -14.67
N ALA A 63 -9.25 1.03 -14.69
CA ALA A 63 -9.10 2.05 -13.66
C ALA A 63 -9.62 1.56 -12.30
N TRP A 64 -10.74 0.82 -12.26
CA TRP A 64 -11.23 0.19 -11.03
C TRP A 64 -10.26 -0.86 -10.50
N HIS A 65 -9.76 -1.73 -11.37
CA HIS A 65 -8.72 -2.69 -11.02
C HIS A 65 -7.49 -2.00 -10.43
N CYS A 66 -6.98 -0.94 -11.07
CA CYS A 66 -5.88 -0.14 -10.53
C CYS A 66 -6.20 0.46 -9.15
N LEU A 67 -7.42 1.02 -8.99
CA LEU A 67 -7.88 1.66 -7.76
C LEU A 67 -8.03 0.68 -6.59
N PHE A 68 -8.33 -0.59 -6.82
CA PHE A 68 -8.42 -1.58 -5.74
C PHE A 68 -7.07 -2.21 -5.41
N TYR A 69 -6.31 -2.61 -6.43
CA TYR A 69 -5.03 -3.30 -6.23
C TYR A 69 -3.93 -2.38 -5.72
N GLY A 70 -3.93 -1.10 -6.09
CA GLY A 70 -2.95 -0.13 -5.60
C GLY A 70 -3.00 0.06 -4.08
N PRO A 71 -4.14 0.48 -3.50
CA PRO A 71 -4.33 0.58 -2.06
C PRO A 71 -4.11 -0.75 -1.33
N LEU A 72 -4.62 -1.88 -1.85
CA LEU A 72 -4.35 -3.19 -1.22
C LEU A 72 -2.85 -3.47 -1.13
N THR A 73 -2.12 -3.28 -2.22
CA THR A 73 -0.65 -3.48 -2.27
C THR A 73 0.05 -2.56 -1.30
N LEU A 74 -0.30 -1.26 -1.30
CA LEU A 74 0.29 -0.27 -0.41
C LEU A 74 0.02 -0.60 1.06
N THR A 75 -1.22 -0.94 1.43
CA THR A 75 -1.59 -1.29 2.80
C THR A 75 -0.87 -2.55 3.27
N LEU A 76 -0.76 -3.58 2.44
CA LEU A 76 -0.02 -4.80 2.77
C LEU A 76 1.48 -4.56 2.88
N LEU A 77 2.07 -3.74 2.02
CA LEU A 77 3.48 -3.36 2.11
C LEU A 77 3.74 -2.56 3.39
N LEU A 78 2.85 -1.64 3.76
CA LEU A 78 2.95 -0.90 5.01
C LEU A 78 2.79 -1.86 6.22
N ALA A 79 1.81 -2.75 6.21
CA ALA A 79 1.59 -3.70 7.31
C ALA A 79 2.75 -4.70 7.48
N ALA A 80 3.23 -5.27 6.38
CA ALA A 80 4.22 -6.35 6.40
C ALA A 80 5.65 -5.83 6.57
N VAL A 81 5.98 -4.67 5.99
CA VAL A 81 7.36 -4.17 5.89
C VAL A 81 7.59 -2.95 6.76
N TRP A 82 6.57 -2.12 6.98
CA TRP A 82 6.69 -0.90 7.78
C TRP A 82 6.08 -1.09 9.17
N ARG A 83 6.86 -1.66 10.09
CA ARG A 83 6.48 -1.74 11.51
C ARG A 83 6.99 -0.51 12.28
N PRO A 84 6.14 0.47 12.63
CA PRO A 84 6.58 1.63 13.41
C PRO A 84 7.10 1.18 14.78
N GLY A 85 8.38 1.47 15.05
CA GLY A 85 9.03 1.19 16.34
C GLY A 85 9.95 -0.04 16.39
N LEU A 86 10.11 -0.78 15.29
CA LEU A 86 11.16 -1.80 15.17
C LEU A 86 12.41 -1.23 14.49
N PRO A 87 13.62 -1.71 14.83
CA PRO A 87 14.85 -1.32 14.14
C PRO A 87 14.69 -1.59 12.66
N ARG A 88 15.21 -0.67 11.86
CA ARG A 88 14.93 -0.39 10.44
C ARG A 88 15.32 -1.50 9.44
N GLN A 89 15.39 -2.76 9.85
CA GLN A 89 15.61 -3.89 8.96
C GLN A 89 14.31 -4.22 8.22
N ARG A 90 14.03 -3.39 7.21
CA ARG A 90 12.96 -3.65 6.26
C ARG A 90 13.34 -4.85 5.41
N SER A 91 12.58 -5.92 5.54
CA SER A 91 12.82 -7.15 4.80
C SER A 91 12.38 -6.96 3.35
N ARG A 92 13.33 -6.74 2.44
CA ARG A 92 13.08 -6.76 0.99
C ARG A 92 12.40 -8.05 0.54
N LYS A 93 12.70 -9.16 1.22
CA LYS A 93 12.05 -10.46 0.98
C LYS A 93 10.55 -10.40 1.31
N ALA A 94 10.17 -9.80 2.44
CA ALA A 94 8.76 -9.64 2.80
C ALA A 94 8.02 -8.73 1.80
N ALA A 95 8.64 -7.62 1.37
CA ALA A 95 8.07 -6.76 0.34
C ALA A 95 7.83 -7.54 -0.98
N LEU A 96 8.83 -8.31 -1.41
CA LEU A 96 8.73 -9.14 -2.61
C LEU A 96 7.62 -10.19 -2.47
N LEU A 97 7.50 -10.86 -1.33
CA LEU A 97 6.43 -11.83 -1.10
C LEU A 97 5.04 -11.19 -1.13
N VAL A 98 4.87 -9.97 -0.61
CA VAL A 98 3.61 -9.22 -0.72
C VAL A 98 3.29 -8.91 -2.18
N ILE A 99 4.26 -8.38 -2.94
CA ILE A 99 4.07 -8.02 -4.36
C ILE A 99 3.72 -9.28 -5.18
N LEU A 100 4.46 -10.37 -4.99
CA LEU A 100 4.18 -11.65 -5.66
C LEU A 100 2.83 -12.22 -5.24
N GLY A 101 2.46 -12.13 -3.96
CA GLY A 101 1.18 -12.60 -3.45
C GLY A 101 0.00 -11.85 -4.05
N VAL A 102 0.03 -10.51 -4.05
CA VAL A 102 -1.03 -9.69 -4.65
C VAL A 102 -1.08 -9.86 -6.16
N GLY A 103 0.07 -9.92 -6.85
CA GLY A 103 0.12 -10.20 -8.28
C GLY A 103 -0.46 -11.57 -8.64
N SER A 104 -0.11 -12.61 -7.87
CA SER A 104 -0.65 -13.96 -8.06
C SER A 104 -2.16 -14.02 -7.80
N LEU A 105 -2.65 -13.28 -6.80
CA LEU A 105 -4.08 -13.16 -6.54
C LEU A 105 -4.83 -12.56 -7.73
N GLY A 106 -4.28 -11.49 -8.33
CA GLY A 106 -4.87 -10.88 -9.54
C GLY A 106 -4.97 -11.88 -10.69
N VAL A 107 -3.87 -12.57 -11.01
CA VAL A 107 -3.85 -13.61 -12.04
C VAL A 107 -4.84 -14.75 -11.74
N LEU A 108 -4.94 -15.17 -10.48
CA LEU A 108 -5.87 -16.23 -10.09
C LEU A 108 -7.33 -15.80 -10.28
N LEU A 109 -7.66 -14.55 -9.97
CA LEU A 109 -9.02 -14.02 -10.18
C LEU A 109 -9.37 -13.97 -11.67
N GLU A 110 -8.45 -13.59 -12.55
CA GLU A 110 -8.63 -13.67 -14.01
C GLU A 110 -8.91 -15.11 -14.47
N ILE A 111 -8.15 -16.09 -13.96
CA ILE A 111 -8.36 -17.52 -14.29
C ILE A 111 -9.76 -17.98 -13.82
N VAL A 112 -10.16 -17.60 -12.60
CA VAL A 112 -11.48 -17.95 -12.05
C VAL A 112 -12.59 -17.31 -12.88
N GLN A 113 -12.42 -16.05 -13.30
CA GLN A 113 -13.39 -15.36 -14.15
C GLN A 113 -13.48 -15.97 -15.54
N LEU A 114 -12.35 -16.33 -16.14
CA LEU A 114 -12.30 -17.04 -17.43
C LEU A 114 -12.96 -18.42 -17.37
N ALA A 115 -12.77 -19.14 -16.26
CA ALA A 115 -13.37 -20.46 -16.03
C ALA A 115 -14.88 -20.35 -15.67
N SER A 116 -15.32 -19.20 -15.18
CA SER A 116 -16.73 -18.95 -14.84
C SER A 116 -17.51 -18.60 -16.11
N VAL A 117 -18.43 -19.48 -16.51
CA VAL A 117 -19.17 -19.46 -17.78
C VAL A 117 -19.70 -18.05 -18.12
N GLY A 118 -18.99 -17.34 -19.01
CA GLY A 118 -19.49 -16.13 -19.67
C GLY A 118 -18.74 -14.81 -19.42
N ARG A 119 -17.63 -14.79 -18.65
CA ARG A 119 -16.74 -13.61 -18.63
C ARG A 119 -15.55 -13.82 -19.57
N SER A 120 -15.31 -12.86 -20.48
CA SER A 120 -14.04 -12.73 -21.17
C SER A 120 -13.03 -12.17 -20.17
N ALA A 121 -11.92 -12.88 -19.94
CA ALA A 121 -10.76 -12.26 -19.30
C ALA A 121 -10.23 -11.20 -20.27
N GLU A 122 -10.42 -9.92 -19.93
CA GLU A 122 -9.92 -8.85 -20.77
C GLU A 122 -8.46 -8.60 -20.39
N PHE A 123 -7.57 -8.65 -21.39
CA PHE A 123 -6.16 -8.29 -21.18
C PHE A 123 -6.00 -6.91 -20.52
N VAL A 124 -6.99 -6.03 -20.71
CA VAL A 124 -7.08 -4.70 -20.11
C VAL A 124 -7.19 -4.75 -18.58
N ASP A 125 -7.90 -5.71 -18.01
CA ASP A 125 -8.05 -5.88 -16.55
C ASP A 125 -6.72 -6.31 -15.90
N LEU A 126 -6.02 -7.23 -16.57
CA LEU A 126 -4.66 -7.61 -16.17
C LEU A 126 -3.70 -6.40 -16.18
N VAL A 127 -3.79 -5.54 -17.20
CA VAL A 127 -3.01 -4.29 -17.24
C VAL A 127 -3.37 -3.38 -16.07
N GLY A 128 -4.66 -3.25 -15.74
CA GLY A 128 -5.14 -2.50 -14.57
C GLY A 128 -4.57 -3.03 -13.25
N ASN A 129 -4.57 -4.35 -13.06
CA ASN A 129 -3.99 -5.02 -11.89
C ASN A 129 -2.49 -4.72 -11.75
N VAL A 130 -1.73 -4.85 -12.85
CA VAL A 130 -0.29 -4.56 -12.89
C VAL A 130 -0.01 -3.09 -12.61
N ALA A 131 -0.79 -2.18 -13.20
CA ALA A 131 -0.67 -0.74 -12.96
C ALA A 131 -0.92 -0.39 -11.47
N GLY A 132 -1.98 -0.96 -10.87
CA GLY A 132 -2.26 -0.79 -9.44
C GLY A 132 -1.11 -1.28 -8.56
N LEU A 133 -0.60 -2.48 -8.81
CA LEU A 133 0.55 -3.06 -8.11
C LEU A 133 1.79 -2.15 -8.19
N ALA A 134 2.07 -1.61 -9.39
CA ALA A 134 3.19 -0.70 -9.64
C ALA A 134 3.02 0.63 -8.89
N VAL A 135 1.82 1.22 -8.90
CA VAL A 135 1.51 2.47 -8.17
C VAL A 135 1.66 2.26 -6.66
N GLY A 136 1.08 1.19 -6.10
CA GLY A 136 1.19 0.88 -4.68
C GLY A 136 2.65 0.66 -4.24
N THR A 137 3.43 -0.07 -5.05
CA THR A 137 4.85 -0.30 -4.80
C THR A 137 5.66 1.00 -4.90
N GLY A 138 5.40 1.83 -5.91
CA GLY A 138 6.06 3.12 -6.11
C GLY A 138 5.82 4.09 -4.96
N LEU A 139 4.58 4.19 -4.47
CA LEU A 139 4.23 4.99 -3.29
C LEU A 139 4.96 4.51 -2.04
N TRP A 140 5.01 3.19 -1.81
CA TRP A 140 5.76 2.61 -0.71
C TRP A 140 7.24 2.99 -0.79
N LEU A 141 7.89 2.83 -1.94
CA LEU A 141 9.28 3.24 -2.17
C LEU A 141 9.50 4.75 -1.95
N GLY A 142 8.54 5.58 -2.33
CA GLY A 142 8.57 7.03 -2.07
C GLY A 142 8.59 7.34 -0.58
N ILE A 143 7.68 6.73 0.19
CA ILE A 143 7.64 6.82 1.65
C ILE A 143 8.95 6.33 2.27
N GLU A 144 9.54 5.27 1.70
CA GLU A 144 10.83 4.75 2.15
C GLU A 144 11.94 5.79 2.03
N ARG A 145 12.04 6.44 0.87
CA ARG A 145 13.08 7.46 0.58
C ARG A 145 12.92 8.67 1.49
N LEU A 146 11.69 9.17 1.66
CA LEU A 146 11.42 10.30 2.55
C LEU A 146 11.77 9.99 4.00
N SER A 147 11.56 8.75 4.44
CA SER A 147 11.95 8.32 5.79
C SER A 147 13.47 8.34 5.97
N GLN A 148 14.25 8.05 4.93
CA GLN A 148 15.72 7.92 5.00
C GLN A 148 16.47 9.26 5.07
N HIS A 149 15.80 10.40 4.97
CA HIS A 149 16.36 11.70 5.29
C HIS A 149 16.06 12.05 6.76
N PRO A 150 16.82 11.53 7.75
CA PRO A 150 16.79 12.15 9.07
C PRO A 150 17.27 13.59 8.88
N SER A 151 16.54 14.53 9.46
CA SER A 151 16.89 15.94 9.42
C SER A 151 18.28 16.14 10.05
N ASN A 152 19.33 16.13 9.22
CA ASN A 152 20.69 16.50 9.60
C ASN A 152 20.79 17.95 10.16
N GLY A 153 19.68 18.69 10.20
CA GLY A 153 19.58 20.06 10.71
C GLY A 153 19.70 20.21 12.23
N HIS A 154 19.54 19.14 13.03
CA HIS A 154 19.60 19.28 14.50
C HIS A 154 20.95 18.93 15.13
N GLU A 155 21.86 18.24 14.43
CA GLU A 155 23.21 18.02 14.96
C GLU A 155 24.15 19.21 14.73
N ARG A 156 23.90 20.05 13.71
CA ARG A 156 24.67 21.30 13.53
C ARG A 156 24.54 22.28 14.68
N PHE A 157 23.44 22.23 15.45
CA PHE A 157 23.26 23.12 16.60
C PHE A 157 23.74 22.53 17.94
N ARG A 158 24.15 21.26 17.95
CA ARG A 158 24.62 20.58 19.18
C ARG A 158 26.15 20.60 19.31
N GLY A 159 26.87 20.88 18.23
CA GLY A 159 28.34 20.96 18.22
C GLY A 159 28.92 22.26 18.82
N ASP A 160 28.20 23.38 18.75
CA ASP A 160 28.79 24.69 19.10
C ASP A 160 28.79 24.98 20.61
N ASN A 161 28.04 24.25 21.43
CA ASN A 161 28.01 24.45 22.88
C ASN A 161 29.01 23.56 23.67
N ALA A 162 29.85 22.78 22.98
CA ALA A 162 30.85 21.93 23.63
C ALA A 162 32.14 22.68 24.06
N HIS A 163 32.30 23.96 23.70
CA HIS A 163 33.46 24.78 24.09
C HIS A 163 33.27 25.60 25.36
N SER A 164 32.20 25.37 26.13
CA SER A 164 31.96 26.06 27.40
C SER A 164 31.87 25.11 28.59
N ARG A 165 32.74 24.08 28.64
CA ARG A 165 33.06 23.46 29.93
C ARG A 165 34.25 24.23 30.53
N PRO A 166 34.03 25.07 31.56
CA PRO A 166 35.15 25.59 32.32
C PRO A 166 35.94 24.41 32.88
N ALA A 167 37.25 24.45 32.73
CA ALA A 167 38.15 23.57 33.44
C ALA A 167 37.90 23.78 34.93
N VAL A 168 37.19 22.84 35.56
CA VAL A 168 37.13 22.75 37.01
C VAL A 168 38.50 22.23 37.43
N SER A 169 39.40 23.17 37.71
CA SER A 169 40.58 22.93 38.54
C SER A 169 40.11 22.72 39.97
N GLY A 170 39.86 21.47 40.37
CA GLY A 170 40.15 21.05 41.74
C GLY A 170 41.51 20.38 41.65
N GLU A 171 42.62 20.99 42.05
CA GLU A 171 42.92 21.59 43.35
C GLU A 171 42.61 20.60 44.49
N GLY A 172 43.66 19.86 44.86
CA GLY A 172 44.04 19.45 46.21
C GLY A 172 43.02 18.66 47.04
N ILE A 173 43.46 17.50 47.53
CA ILE A 173 43.63 17.23 48.98
C ILE A 173 44.50 15.97 49.07
N ASP A 174 45.80 16.22 49.26
CA ASP A 174 46.65 15.71 50.34
C ASP A 174 46.35 14.31 50.93
N SER A 175 47.36 13.45 50.76
CA SER A 175 48.09 12.63 51.76
C SER A 175 47.43 12.21 53.09
N LEU A 176 47.91 11.04 53.55
CA LEU A 176 47.81 10.37 54.88
C LEU A 176 46.79 9.19 54.83
N ASP A 177 47.13 7.91 55.01
CA ASP A 177 48.30 7.17 55.52
C ASP A 177 48.39 5.78 54.85
#